data_AF-A0A0H5QMD9-F1
#
_entry.id   AF-A0A0H5QMD9-F1
#
_cell.length_a   1.000
_cell.length_b   1.000
_cell.length_c   1.000
_cell.angle_alpha   90.00
_cell.angle_beta   90.00
_cell.angle_gamma   90.00
#
_symmetry.space_group_name_H-M   'P 1'
#
loop_
_entity.id
_entity.type
_entity.pdbx_description
1 polymer ?
#
loop_
_entity_poly.entity_id
_entity_poly.type
_entity_poly.pdbx_seq_one_letter_code
_entity_poly.pdbx_strand_id
1 'polypeptide(L)'
;MRIDDIEIFPCFAEHEPKPEKMQEKEQYFEETGALQSQIILDSRGNLIDGYTSYLLAVKYGLQSVSVKYGKRQIMRASHRSGGKMYAWELPGLLIDRVHIGDKVLVNTDRGIRAVTVAAVEEYSGQEPEPLRMAIRIKRKAARKGGAA
;
A
#
# COMPACT_ATOMS: atom_id res chain seq x y z
N MET A 1 13.10 -16.08 3.64
CA MET A 1 11.99 -15.96 4.62
C MET A 1 11.30 -17.31 4.71
N ARG A 2 11.09 -17.88 5.92
CA ARG A 2 10.26 -19.09 6.02
C ARG A 2 8.81 -18.73 5.75
N ILE A 3 8.04 -19.65 5.17
CA ILE A 3 6.61 -19.38 4.90
C ILE A 3 5.83 -19.17 6.21
N ASP A 4 6.12 -19.97 7.25
CA ASP A 4 5.44 -19.89 8.54
C ASP A 4 5.67 -18.58 9.30
N ASP A 5 6.72 -17.84 8.95
CA ASP A 5 7.08 -16.56 9.58
C ASP A 5 6.35 -15.37 8.93
N ILE A 6 5.62 -15.58 7.82
CA ILE A 6 4.92 -14.52 7.09
C ILE A 6 3.53 -14.32 7.71
N GLU A 7 3.28 -13.11 8.20
CA GLU A 7 1.96 -12.73 8.71
C GLU A 7 1.10 -12.16 7.58
N ILE A 8 -0.18 -12.51 7.53
CA ILE A 8 -1.14 -11.98 6.54
C ILE A 8 -2.15 -11.07 7.24
N PHE A 9 -2.37 -9.88 6.68
CA PHE A 9 -3.44 -9.01 7.15
C PHE A 9 -4.81 -9.65 6.84
N PRO A 10 -5.83 -9.48 7.71
CA PRO A 10 -7.16 -10.03 7.50
C PRO A 10 -7.78 -9.68 6.14
N CYS A 11 -7.52 -8.47 5.64
CA CYS A 11 -8.05 -8.00 4.36
C CYS A 11 -7.62 -8.86 3.15
N PHE A 12 -6.48 -9.57 3.23
CA PHE A 12 -6.08 -10.50 2.18
C PHE A 12 -6.97 -11.75 2.15
N ALA A 13 -7.37 -12.27 3.31
CA ALA A 13 -8.26 -13.41 3.39
C ALA A 13 -9.69 -13.04 2.96
N GLU A 14 -10.14 -11.81 3.24
CA GLU A 14 -11.47 -11.32 2.81
C GLU A 14 -11.55 -11.04 1.31
N HIS A 15 -10.40 -10.86 0.65
CA HIS A 15 -10.31 -10.51 -0.77
C HIS A 15 -9.42 -11.50 -1.51
N GLU A 16 -9.82 -12.77 -1.52
CA GLU A 16 -9.10 -13.81 -2.24
C GLU A 16 -8.94 -13.45 -3.73
N PRO A 17 -7.77 -13.75 -4.32
CA PRO A 17 -7.55 -13.56 -5.74
C PRO A 17 -8.56 -14.37 -6.56
N LYS A 18 -9.01 -13.80 -7.68
CA LYS A 18 -9.89 -14.51 -8.61
C LYS A 18 -9.23 -15.81 -9.11
N PRO A 19 -10.00 -16.89 -9.33
CA PRO A 19 -9.47 -18.17 -9.79
C PRO A 19 -8.65 -18.05 -11.08
N GLU A 20 -9.07 -17.22 -12.04
CA GLU A 20 -8.37 -17.03 -13.31
C GLU A 20 -6.98 -16.42 -13.07
N LYS A 21 -6.87 -15.44 -12.17
CA LYS A 21 -5.59 -14.84 -11.77
C LYS A 21 -4.68 -15.87 -11.09
N MET A 22 -5.25 -16.78 -10.28
CA MET A 22 -4.47 -17.84 -9.65
C MET A 22 -3.96 -18.84 -10.69
N GLN A 23 -4.80 -19.26 -11.64
CA GLN A 23 -4.43 -20.20 -12.69
C GLN A 23 -3.29 -19.67 -13.57
N GLU A 24 -3.35 -18.41 -13.99
CA GLU A 24 -2.27 -17.78 -14.76
C GLU A 24 -0.94 -17.79 -14.01
N LYS A 25 -0.97 -17.50 -12.70
CA LYS A 25 0.23 -17.46 -11.85
C LYS A 25 0.77 -18.86 -11.59
N GLU A 26 -0.11 -19.84 -11.43
CA GLU A 26 0.22 -21.24 -11.24
C GLU A 26 0.87 -21.84 -12.48
N GLN A 27 0.28 -21.63 -13.66
CA GLN A 27 0.86 -22.11 -14.92
C GLN A 27 2.30 -21.59 -15.10
N TYR A 28 2.53 -20.30 -14.84
CA TYR A 28 3.89 -19.74 -14.90
C TYR A 28 4.85 -20.44 -13.92
N PHE A 29 4.37 -20.74 -12.70
CA PHE A 29 5.18 -21.43 -11.71
C PHE A 29 5.51 -22.87 -12.14
N GLU A 30 4.55 -23.60 -12.70
CA GLU A 30 4.76 -24.97 -13.20
C GLU A 30 5.73 -25.00 -14.39
N GLU A 31 5.66 -24.02 -15.28
CA GLU A 31 6.53 -23.94 -16.47
C GLU A 31 7.97 -23.53 -16.13
N THR A 32 8.15 -22.64 -15.15
CA THR A 32 9.45 -22.00 -14.87
C THR A 32 10.10 -22.41 -13.56
N GLY A 33 9.33 -22.98 -12.63
CA GLY A 33 9.72 -23.21 -11.23
C GLY A 33 9.84 -21.93 -10.40
N ALA A 34 9.45 -20.76 -10.94
CA ALA A 34 9.65 -19.46 -10.30
C ALA A 34 8.32 -18.77 -9.99
N LEU A 35 8.27 -18.09 -8.84
CA LEU A 35 7.13 -17.23 -8.50
C LEU A 35 7.17 -15.97 -9.36
N GLN A 36 6.10 -15.73 -10.14
CA GLN A 36 6.06 -14.63 -11.12
C GLN A 36 6.14 -13.23 -10.47
N SER A 37 5.58 -13.09 -9.26
CA SER A 37 5.56 -11.83 -8.51
C SER A 37 6.42 -11.96 -7.25
N GLN A 38 7.08 -10.87 -6.87
CA GLN A 38 7.83 -10.81 -5.61
C GLN A 38 6.86 -10.72 -4.43
N ILE A 39 7.21 -11.41 -3.35
CA ILE A 39 6.56 -11.26 -2.05
C ILE A 39 7.21 -10.06 -1.35
N ILE A 40 6.40 -9.07 -0.97
CA ILE A 40 6.83 -7.86 -0.31
C ILE A 40 6.27 -7.87 1.11
N LEU A 41 7.15 -7.70 2.10
CA LEU A 41 6.79 -7.65 3.52
C LEU A 41 7.08 -6.27 4.10
N ASP A 42 6.38 -5.91 5.16
CA ASP A 42 6.76 -4.79 6.02
C ASP A 42 7.92 -5.17 6.96
N SER A 43 8.37 -4.21 7.77
CA SER A 43 9.47 -4.42 8.73
C SER A 43 9.15 -5.43 9.84
N ARG A 44 7.86 -5.75 10.04
CA ARG A 44 7.35 -6.68 11.06
C ARG A 44 7.08 -8.07 10.50
N GLY A 45 7.23 -8.28 9.19
CA GLY A 45 6.96 -9.55 8.52
C GLY A 45 5.53 -9.70 7.98
N ASN A 46 4.70 -8.64 8.02
CA ASN A 46 3.38 -8.67 7.42
C ASN A 46 3.45 -8.55 5.90
N LEU A 47 2.64 -9.31 5.20
CA LEU A 47 2.48 -9.25 3.76
C LEU A 47 1.92 -7.89 3.31
N ILE A 48 2.68 -7.16 2.49
CA ILE A 48 2.26 -5.93 1.82
C ILE A 48 1.72 -6.23 0.42
N ASP A 49 2.42 -7.07 -0.34
CA ASP A 49 2.06 -7.43 -1.72
C ASP A 49 2.66 -8.81 -2.09
N GLY A 50 2.16 -9.40 -3.19
CA GLY A 50 2.57 -10.72 -3.65
C GLY A 50 1.72 -11.87 -3.10
N TYR A 51 0.48 -11.59 -2.67
CA TYR A 51 -0.39 -12.59 -2.04
C TYR A 51 -0.61 -13.85 -2.88
N THR A 52 -0.80 -13.71 -4.20
CA THR A 52 -0.92 -14.89 -5.09
C THR A 52 0.34 -15.76 -5.06
N SER A 53 1.52 -15.15 -5.00
CA SER A 53 2.79 -15.89 -4.93
C SER A 53 3.00 -16.55 -3.57
N TYR A 54 2.55 -15.90 -2.49
CA TYR A 54 2.49 -16.52 -1.17
C TYR A 54 1.57 -17.76 -1.16
N LEU A 55 0.35 -17.63 -1.72
CA LEU A 55 -0.59 -18.75 -1.80
C LEU A 55 -0.04 -19.93 -2.60
N LEU A 56 0.65 -19.68 -3.72
CA LEU A 56 1.32 -20.73 -4.48
C LEU A 56 2.44 -21.38 -3.68
N ALA A 57 3.26 -20.59 -2.98
CA ALA A 57 4.32 -21.14 -2.14
C ALA A 57 3.79 -22.08 -1.05
N VAL A 58 2.67 -21.71 -0.42
CA VAL A 58 1.95 -22.58 0.53
C VAL A 58 1.42 -23.84 -0.17
N LYS A 59 0.73 -23.70 -1.31
CA LYS A 59 0.14 -24.81 -2.07
C LYS A 59 1.17 -25.87 -2.47
N TYR A 60 2.34 -25.45 -2.92
CA TYR A 60 3.43 -26.36 -3.33
C TYR A 60 4.38 -26.75 -2.19
N GLY A 61 4.07 -26.37 -0.94
CA GLY A 61 4.84 -26.80 0.24
C GLY A 61 6.26 -26.25 0.29
N LEU A 62 6.50 -25.07 -0.29
CA LEU A 62 7.80 -24.42 -0.22
C LEU A 62 8.15 -24.07 1.23
N GLN A 63 9.34 -24.44 1.67
CA GLN A 63 9.79 -24.18 3.04
C GLN A 63 10.18 -22.70 3.24
N SER A 64 10.68 -22.07 2.19
CA SER A 64 11.13 -20.68 2.23
C SER A 64 11.02 -20.00 0.88
N VAL A 65 10.86 -18.69 0.91
CA VAL A 65 10.76 -17.82 -0.26
C VAL A 65 11.69 -16.63 -0.16
N SER A 66 12.08 -16.12 -1.32
CA SER A 66 12.75 -14.82 -1.46
C SER A 66 11.72 -13.71 -1.27
N VAL A 67 12.05 -12.72 -0.44
CA VAL A 67 11.18 -11.58 -0.14
C VAL A 67 11.92 -10.27 -0.36
N LYS A 68 11.17 -9.20 -0.55
CA LYS A 68 11.66 -7.83 -0.40
C LYS A 68 10.95 -7.16 0.76
N TYR A 69 11.64 -6.21 1.38
CA TYR A 69 11.04 -5.37 2.39
C TYR A 69 10.60 -4.04 1.77
N GLY A 70 9.39 -3.63 2.11
CA GLY A 70 8.78 -2.38 1.68
C GLY A 70 8.10 -1.69 2.85
N LYS A 71 7.44 -0.57 2.53
CA LYS A 71 6.57 0.13 3.46
C LYS A 71 5.20 0.27 2.83
N ARG A 72 4.16 0.16 3.64
CA ARG A 72 2.80 0.56 3.31
C ARG A 72 2.42 1.64 4.32
N GLN A 73 2.24 2.87 3.85
CA GLN A 73 1.91 4.01 4.73
C GLN A 73 0.55 4.56 4.37
N ILE A 74 -0.17 5.01 5.39
CA ILE A 74 -1.41 5.75 5.26
C ILE A 74 -1.21 7.16 5.81
N MET A 75 -1.97 8.10 5.27
CA MET A 75 -2.13 9.42 5.87
C MET A 75 -3.55 9.59 6.39
N ARG A 76 -3.68 10.21 7.56
CA ARG A 76 -4.95 10.75 8.05
C ARG A 76 -5.01 12.22 7.72
N ALA A 77 -6.05 12.64 7.01
CA ALA A 77 -6.19 14.01 6.56
C ALA A 77 -7.65 14.47 6.57
N SER A 78 -7.84 15.80 6.62
CA SER A 78 -9.16 16.41 6.59
C SER A 78 -9.24 17.50 5.50
N HIS A 79 -10.44 17.72 4.98
CA HIS A 79 -10.68 18.78 3.97
C HIS A 79 -10.63 20.19 4.57
N ARG A 80 -10.94 20.32 5.86
CA ARG A 80 -11.00 21.59 6.60
C ARG A 80 -10.44 21.35 8.00
N SER A 81 -9.83 22.39 8.59
CA SER A 81 -9.38 22.33 9.99
C SER A 81 -10.53 21.95 10.92
N GLY A 82 -10.30 21.00 11.83
CA GLY A 82 -11.33 20.46 12.74
C GLY A 82 -12.43 19.62 12.08
N GLY A 83 -12.35 19.36 10.77
CA GLY A 83 -13.33 18.53 10.05
C GLY A 83 -13.13 17.02 10.25
N LYS A 84 -14.05 16.24 9.66
CA LYS A 84 -13.96 14.77 9.65
C LYS A 84 -12.61 14.31 9.07
N MET A 85 -12.00 13.35 9.78
CA MET A 85 -10.76 12.70 9.36
C MET A 85 -11.06 11.53 8.45
N TYR A 86 -10.24 11.38 7.42
CA TYR A 86 -10.30 10.29 6.46
C TYR A 86 -8.88 9.75 6.27
N ALA A 87 -8.79 8.48 5.89
CA ALA A 87 -7.53 7.81 5.61
C ALA A 87 -7.35 7.63 4.10
N TRP A 88 -6.11 7.80 3.63
CA TRP A 88 -5.69 7.46 2.27
C TRP A 88 -4.35 6.74 2.31
N GLU A 89 -4.19 5.75 1.43
CA GLU A 89 -2.92 5.08 1.22
C GLU A 89 -1.96 6.00 0.44
N LEU A 90 -0.68 5.98 0.84
CA LEU A 90 0.38 6.70 0.16
C LEU A 90 0.98 5.80 -0.94
N PRO A 91 1.01 6.24 -2.21
CA PRO A 91 1.77 5.53 -3.23
C PRO A 91 3.26 5.55 -2.88
N GLY A 92 4.01 4.56 -3.38
CA GLY A 92 5.44 4.39 -3.06
C GLY A 92 6.29 5.65 -3.25
N LEU A 93 5.95 6.52 -4.20
CA LEU A 93 6.65 7.79 -4.45
C LEU A 93 6.44 8.87 -3.38
N LEU A 94 5.44 8.70 -2.52
CA LEU A 94 5.07 9.61 -1.43
C LEU A 94 5.39 9.06 -0.03
N ILE A 95 5.71 7.77 0.07
CA ILE A 95 6.21 7.16 1.31
C ILE A 95 7.41 7.96 1.83
N ASP A 96 7.42 8.23 3.13
CA ASP A 96 8.42 9.04 3.87
C ASP A 96 8.60 10.49 3.36
N ARG A 97 7.72 10.98 2.48
CA ARG A 97 7.81 12.35 1.92
C ARG A 97 6.64 13.25 2.31
N VAL A 98 5.56 12.66 2.79
CA VAL A 98 4.39 13.38 3.29
C VAL A 98 4.58 13.62 4.78
N HIS A 99 4.36 14.87 5.20
CA HIS A 99 4.50 15.28 6.60
C HIS A 99 3.21 15.93 7.10
N ILE A 100 3.07 16.00 8.42
CA ILE A 100 1.94 16.70 9.07
C ILE A 100 1.91 18.16 8.60
N GLY A 101 0.72 18.64 8.23
CA GLY A 101 0.48 19.98 7.70
C GLY A 101 0.61 20.10 6.18
N ASP A 102 1.11 19.08 5.48
CA ASP A 102 1.16 19.08 4.01
C ASP A 102 -0.25 19.16 3.42
N LYS A 103 -0.36 19.84 2.27
CA LYS A 103 -1.56 19.77 1.44
C LYS A 103 -1.38 18.70 0.38
N VAL A 104 -2.21 17.67 0.41
CA VAL A 104 -2.14 16.54 -0.54
C VAL A 104 -3.39 16.52 -1.42
N LEU A 105 -3.21 16.25 -2.71
CA LEU A 105 -4.32 15.99 -3.63
C LEU A 105 -4.73 14.53 -3.50
N VAL A 106 -6.03 14.29 -3.37
CA VAL A 106 -6.63 12.96 -3.21
C VAL A 106 -7.81 12.78 -4.15
N ASN A 107 -8.07 11.53 -4.52
CA ASN A 107 -9.31 11.15 -5.19
C ASN A 107 -10.44 11.01 -4.16
N THR A 108 -11.58 11.62 -4.45
CA THR A 108 -12.82 11.49 -3.68
C THR A 108 -13.97 11.18 -4.63
N ASP A 109 -15.13 10.79 -4.11
CA ASP A 109 -16.34 10.61 -4.92
C ASP A 109 -16.81 11.89 -5.60
N ARG A 110 -16.36 13.05 -5.12
CA ARG A 110 -16.67 14.36 -5.69
C ARG A 110 -15.54 14.88 -6.59
N GLY A 111 -14.66 13.99 -7.04
CA GLY A 111 -13.47 14.30 -7.84
C GLY A 111 -12.24 14.64 -7.00
N ILE A 112 -11.23 15.22 -7.65
CA ILE A 112 -9.96 15.53 -7.00
C ILE A 112 -10.14 16.68 -6.01
N ARG A 113 -9.64 16.51 -4.79
CA ARG A 113 -9.69 17.52 -3.73
C ARG A 113 -8.35 17.63 -3.01
N ALA A 114 -8.12 18.78 -2.40
CA ALA A 114 -7.00 18.97 -1.48
C ALA A 114 -7.44 18.68 -0.04
N VAL A 115 -6.58 17.99 0.70
CA VAL A 115 -6.72 17.72 2.14
C VAL A 115 -5.46 18.18 2.86
N THR A 116 -5.58 18.45 4.16
CA THR A 116 -4.44 18.77 5.03
C THR A 116 -4.12 17.57 5.88
N VAL A 117 -2.86 17.13 5.83
CA VAL A 117 -2.38 15.95 6.56
C VAL A 117 -2.32 16.26 8.05
N ALA A 118 -2.91 15.37 8.84
CA ALA A 118 -2.92 15.44 10.30
C ALA A 118 -2.03 14.36 10.94
N ALA A 119 -1.90 13.19 10.30
CA ALA A 119 -0.99 12.13 10.72
C ALA A 119 -0.51 11.31 9.50
N VAL A 120 0.64 10.66 9.66
CA VAL A 120 1.20 9.67 8.74
C VAL A 120 1.61 8.46 9.56
N GLU A 121 1.11 7.29 9.20
CA GLU A 121 1.19 6.05 9.97
C GLU A 121 1.59 4.90 9.03
N GLU A 122 2.26 3.87 9.56
CA GLU A 122 2.36 2.59 8.84
C GLU A 122 0.99 1.90 8.86
N TYR A 123 0.63 1.25 7.75
CA TYR A 123 -0.63 0.53 7.62
C TYR A 123 -0.67 -0.64 8.62
N SER A 124 -1.74 -0.72 9.40
CA SER A 124 -1.87 -1.70 10.49
C SER A 124 -2.76 -2.90 10.15
N GLY A 125 -3.50 -2.85 9.03
CA GLY A 125 -4.47 -3.87 8.66
C GLY A 125 -5.83 -3.72 9.34
N GLN A 126 -6.04 -2.67 10.13
CA GLN A 126 -7.29 -2.39 10.86
C GLN A 126 -8.15 -1.32 10.16
N GLU A 127 -7.62 -0.73 9.10
CA GLU A 127 -8.26 0.32 8.34
C GLU A 127 -9.33 -0.26 7.39
N PRO A 128 -10.47 0.42 7.22
CA PRO A 128 -11.52 -0.06 6.33
C PRO A 128 -11.05 -0.02 4.87
N GLU A 129 -10.97 -1.18 4.23
CA GLU A 129 -10.68 -1.33 2.81
C GLU A 129 -11.94 -1.13 1.95
N PRO A 130 -11.81 -0.73 0.66
CA PRO A 130 -10.57 -0.32 0.01
C PRO A 130 -10.13 1.09 0.42
N LEU A 131 -8.87 1.24 0.79
CA LEU A 131 -8.27 2.57 0.99
C LEU A 131 -8.08 3.26 -0.36
N ARG A 132 -8.53 4.51 -0.46
CA ARG A 132 -8.25 5.35 -1.63
C ARG A 132 -6.81 5.80 -1.61
N MET A 133 -6.23 5.98 -2.78
CA MET A 133 -4.84 6.41 -2.92
C MET A 133 -4.70 7.94 -2.98
N ALA A 134 -3.68 8.46 -2.32
CA ALA A 134 -3.21 9.84 -2.49
C ALA A 134 -2.57 10.04 -3.87
N ILE A 135 -2.70 11.24 -4.44
CA ILE A 135 -2.18 11.53 -5.79
C ILE A 135 -0.79 12.15 -5.69
N ARG A 136 -0.67 13.30 -5.04
CA ARG A 136 0.59 14.06 -4.91
C ARG A 136 0.51 15.15 -3.87
N ILE A 137 1.67 15.55 -3.35
CA ILE A 137 1.81 16.74 -2.51
C ILE A 137 1.59 17.99 -3.37
N LYS A 138 0.70 18.88 -2.93
CA LYS A 138 0.46 20.19 -3.54
C LYS A 138 1.50 21.17 -3.00
N ARG A 139 2.59 21.36 -3.76
CA ARG A 139 3.58 22.40 -3.45
C ARG A 139 2.93 23.78 -3.55
N LYS A 140 3.20 24.65 -2.58
CA LYS A 140 2.92 26.09 -2.74
C LYS A 140 3.83 26.61 -3.84
N ALA A 141 3.30 27.39 -4.78
CA ALA A 141 4.14 28.17 -5.69
C ALA A 141 5.08 29.02 -4.83
N ALA A 142 6.39 28.90 -5.04
CA ALA A 142 7.33 29.82 -4.43
C ALA A 142 6.91 31.24 -4.85
N ARG A 143 6.57 32.10 -3.88
CA ARG A 143 6.52 33.54 -4.14
C ARG A 143 7.92 33.89 -4.65
N LYS A 144 8.07 34.14 -5.95
CA LYS A 144 9.22 34.91 -6.45
C LYS A 144 9.15 36.24 -5.69
N GLY A 145 10.02 36.42 -4.71
CA GLY A 145 10.17 37.68 -4.02
C GLY A 145 10.51 38.73 -5.09
N GLY A 146 9.65 39.73 -5.23
CA GLY A 146 9.99 40.94 -5.93
C GLY A 146 11.12 41.61 -5.17
N ALA A 147 12.28 41.72 -5.82
CA ALA A 147 13.33 42.64 -5.46
C ALA A 147 13.75 43.33 -6.76
N ALA A 148 13.24 44.55 -6.94
CA ALA A 148 13.84 45.64 -7.69
C ALA A 148 13.21 46.93 -7.14
#